data_AF-A0A1M4UC82-F1
#
_entry.id   AF-A0A1M4UC82-F1
#
_cell.length_a   1.000
_cell.length_b   1.000
_cell.length_c   1.000
_cell.angle_alpha   90.00
_cell.angle_beta   90.00
_cell.angle_gamma   90.00
#
_symmetry.space_group_name_H-M   'P 1'
#
loop_
_entity.id
_entity.type
_entity.pdbx_description
1 polymer ?
#
loop_
_entity_poly.entity_id
_entity_poly.type
_entity_poly.pdbx_seq_one_letter_code
_entity_poly.pdbx_strand_id
1 'polypeptide(L)'
;MKSPLFKISLLQLLILITFSSCKPRTAEANIEKAISDLTNKFPQLPRGKSNQLDFYKLVRTVIYDKNKFQLQLYSTPDSIEDQQQIMILINPKGDYYAIPLFSNTYRDYWNFEFDKPIEGIKRINTTFEKEITKAINILNLNDTIDTGAKVLDETIISLLHCQVIRETDGPIFKALWPTYNSNEPIEDSDSCIARLQKNFTAIKKRIHPNEYYYNYNAYLDNRNCRIYQLVNQGKNRGKRLKPEIKTYRQNCNFSVCYK
;
A
#
# COMPACT_ATOMS: atom_id res chain seq x y z
N MET A 1 53.93 -28.80 -43.93
CA MET A 1 52.67 -28.41 -43.24
C MET A 1 52.95 -27.24 -42.31
N LYS A 2 52.51 -26.02 -42.66
CA LYS A 2 52.60 -24.84 -41.78
C LYS A 2 51.17 -24.35 -41.52
N SER A 3 50.71 -24.43 -40.27
CA SER A 3 49.43 -23.87 -39.85
C SER A 3 49.53 -22.34 -39.81
N PRO A 4 48.53 -21.58 -40.30
CA PRO A 4 48.53 -20.15 -40.09
C PRO A 4 48.10 -19.85 -38.65
N LEU A 5 49.00 -19.25 -37.87
CA LEU A 5 48.64 -18.59 -36.62
C LEU A 5 47.75 -17.39 -36.95
N PHE A 6 46.47 -17.47 -36.57
CA PHE A 6 45.53 -16.36 -36.60
C PHE A 6 46.03 -15.25 -35.68
N LYS A 7 46.67 -14.22 -36.23
CA LYS A 7 46.94 -12.96 -35.53
C LYS A 7 45.63 -12.18 -35.43
N ILE A 8 44.82 -12.52 -34.42
CA ILE A 8 43.69 -11.69 -34.02
C ILE A 8 44.30 -10.40 -33.45
N SER A 9 44.04 -9.29 -34.13
CA SER A 9 44.49 -7.96 -33.69
C SER A 9 43.88 -7.66 -32.32
N LEU A 10 44.67 -7.18 -31.37
CA LEU A 10 44.21 -6.74 -30.04
C LEU A 10 43.05 -5.74 -30.14
N LEU A 11 42.99 -5.00 -31.26
CA LEU A 11 41.91 -4.07 -31.61
C LEU A 11 40.56 -4.77 -31.86
N GLN A 12 40.56 -5.97 -32.45
CA GLN A 12 39.35 -6.78 -32.67
C GLN A 12 38.82 -7.38 -31.35
N LEU A 13 39.72 -7.68 -30.40
CA LEU A 13 39.33 -8.13 -29.06
C LEU A 13 38.71 -6.99 -28.23
N LEU A 14 39.23 -5.76 -28.34
CA LEU A 14 38.70 -4.57 -27.65
C LEU A 14 37.34 -4.12 -28.21
N ILE A 15 37.10 -4.26 -29.51
CA ILE A 15 35.79 -3.95 -30.12
C ILE A 15 34.72 -4.95 -29.67
N LEU A 16 35.06 -6.21 -29.38
CA LEU A 16 34.11 -7.20 -28.84
C LEU A 16 33.72 -6.92 -27.37
N ILE A 17 34.57 -6.23 -26.59
CA ILE A 17 34.31 -5.90 -25.19
C ILE A 17 33.44 -4.62 -25.05
N THR A 18 33.43 -3.73 -26.06
CA THR A 18 32.57 -2.54 -26.04
C THR A 18 31.11 -2.81 -26.42
N PHE A 19 30.80 -3.99 -26.98
CA PHE A 19 29.42 -4.41 -27.28
C PHE A 19 28.80 -5.38 -26.26
N SER A 20 29.49 -5.71 -25.17
CA SER A 20 28.86 -6.26 -23.95
C SER A 20 28.10 -5.18 -23.17
N SER A 21 27.18 -4.53 -23.88
CA SER A 21 25.80 -4.33 -23.48
C SER A 21 25.57 -3.90 -22.02
N CYS A 22 25.70 -2.61 -21.76
CA CYS A 22 24.75 -1.95 -20.87
C CYS A 22 23.35 -2.05 -21.53
N LYS A 23 22.66 -3.18 -21.38
CA LYS A 23 21.21 -3.17 -21.58
C LYS A 23 20.67 -2.15 -20.57
N PRO A 24 19.90 -1.13 -20.98
CA PRO A 24 19.16 -0.35 -20.02
C PRO A 24 18.34 -1.35 -19.20
N ARG A 25 18.55 -1.39 -17.87
CA ARG A 25 17.64 -2.14 -16.99
C ARG A 25 16.24 -1.65 -17.34
N THR A 26 15.43 -2.52 -17.91
CA THR A 26 14.07 -2.18 -18.28
C THR A 26 13.31 -1.80 -17.01
N ALA A 27 12.34 -0.88 -17.11
CA ALA A 27 11.51 -0.49 -15.98
C ALA A 27 10.91 -1.73 -15.28
N GLU A 28 10.51 -2.74 -16.05
CA GLU A 28 10.02 -4.04 -15.56
C GLU A 28 11.02 -4.76 -14.65
N ALA A 29 12.31 -4.85 -15.02
CA ALA A 29 13.33 -5.49 -14.19
C ALA A 29 13.52 -4.77 -12.84
N ASN A 30 13.32 -3.45 -12.81
CA ASN A 30 13.38 -2.68 -11.56
C ASN A 30 12.15 -2.92 -10.67
N ILE A 31 10.96 -3.02 -11.25
CA ILE A 31 9.71 -3.34 -10.53
C ILE A 31 9.75 -4.78 -9.98
N GLU A 32 10.18 -5.75 -10.79
CA GLU A 32 10.30 -7.15 -10.35
C GLU A 32 11.23 -7.25 -9.14
N LYS A 33 12.39 -6.58 -9.22
CA LYS A 33 13.33 -6.48 -8.10
C LYS A 33 12.69 -5.83 -6.88
N ALA A 34 11.90 -4.75 -7.06
CA ALA A 34 11.20 -4.09 -5.95
C ALA A 34 10.26 -5.04 -5.20
N ILE A 35 9.48 -5.83 -5.95
CA ILE A 35 8.54 -6.81 -5.38
C ILE A 35 9.30 -7.96 -4.70
N SER A 36 10.37 -8.46 -5.34
CA SER A 36 11.23 -9.50 -4.77
C SER A 36 11.87 -9.04 -3.45
N ASP A 37 12.47 -7.85 -3.43
CA ASP A 37 13.09 -7.28 -2.23
C ASP A 37 12.06 -7.09 -1.11
N LEU A 38 10.84 -6.65 -1.46
CA LEU A 38 9.76 -6.46 -0.50
C LEU A 38 9.28 -7.79 0.10
N THR A 39 9.02 -8.81 -0.73
CA THR A 39 8.59 -10.14 -0.28
C THR A 39 9.68 -10.88 0.50
N ASN A 40 10.96 -10.54 0.28
CA ASN A 40 12.07 -10.96 1.12
C ASN A 40 12.05 -10.28 2.50
N LYS A 41 11.80 -8.97 2.55
CA LYS A 41 11.67 -8.21 3.80
C LYS A 41 10.44 -8.63 4.62
N PHE A 42 9.34 -8.96 3.94
CA PHE A 42 8.06 -9.33 4.54
C PHE A 42 7.66 -10.74 4.12
N PRO A 43 8.10 -11.79 4.85
CA PRO A 43 7.78 -13.18 4.51
C PRO A 43 6.29 -13.54 4.62
N GLN A 44 5.48 -12.66 5.19
CA GLN A 44 4.02 -12.75 5.22
C GLN A 44 3.39 -12.54 3.83
N LEU A 45 4.07 -11.85 2.92
CA LEU A 45 3.62 -11.72 1.55
C LEU A 45 3.87 -13.04 0.80
N PRO A 46 2.86 -13.62 0.13
CA PRO A 46 3.06 -14.81 -0.69
C PRO A 46 3.99 -14.50 -1.87
N ARG A 47 4.67 -15.53 -2.36
CA ARG A 47 5.65 -15.41 -3.46
C ARG A 47 5.23 -16.26 -4.64
N GLY A 48 5.43 -15.72 -5.85
CA GLY A 48 5.38 -16.51 -7.08
C GLY A 48 6.50 -17.56 -7.11
N LYS A 49 6.27 -18.68 -7.82
CA LYS A 49 7.24 -19.79 -7.94
C LYS A 49 8.48 -19.45 -8.77
N SER A 50 8.32 -18.60 -9.78
CA SER A 50 9.36 -18.31 -10.79
C SER A 50 9.57 -16.81 -11.00
N ASN A 51 8.50 -16.07 -11.29
CA ASN A 51 8.52 -14.64 -11.55
C ASN A 51 7.50 -13.95 -10.62
N GLN A 52 7.92 -12.87 -9.96
CA GLN A 52 7.03 -12.13 -9.08
C GLN A 52 6.00 -11.30 -9.83
N LEU A 53 6.28 -10.82 -11.05
CA LEU A 53 5.33 -10.06 -11.87
C LEU A 53 4.23 -10.93 -12.48
N ASP A 54 4.48 -12.23 -12.67
CA ASP A 54 3.43 -13.17 -13.09
C ASP A 54 2.42 -13.43 -11.97
N PHE A 55 2.89 -13.35 -10.72
CA PHE A 55 2.09 -13.59 -9.53
C PHE A 55 1.40 -12.32 -9.02
N TYR A 56 2.15 -11.22 -8.86
CA TYR A 56 1.64 -9.90 -8.54
C TYR A 56 1.34 -9.15 -9.83
N LYS A 57 0.07 -9.10 -10.23
CA LYS A 57 -0.35 -8.43 -11.47
C LYS A 57 -0.62 -6.96 -11.22
N LEU A 58 -0.20 -6.11 -12.16
CA LEU A 58 -0.51 -4.68 -12.14
C LEU A 58 -2.03 -4.48 -12.26
N VAL A 59 -2.61 -3.81 -11.27
CA VAL A 59 -4.04 -3.47 -11.21
C VAL A 59 -4.26 -2.04 -11.64
N ARG A 60 -3.38 -1.12 -11.22
CA ARG A 60 -3.56 0.31 -11.45
C ARG A 60 -2.25 1.06 -11.47
N THR A 61 -2.21 2.11 -12.28
CA THR A 61 -1.18 3.14 -12.24
C THR A 61 -1.85 4.51 -12.08
N VAL A 62 -1.28 5.35 -11.22
CA VAL A 62 -1.63 6.77 -11.09
C VAL A 62 -0.38 7.58 -11.35
N ILE A 63 -0.48 8.57 -12.22
CA ILE A 63 0.61 9.50 -12.53
C ILE A 63 0.13 10.89 -12.12
N TYR A 64 0.92 11.58 -11.29
CA TYR A 64 0.60 12.94 -10.86
C TYR A 64 1.45 13.95 -11.64
N ASP A 65 0.85 14.57 -12.65
CA ASP A 65 1.57 15.33 -13.69
C ASP A 65 2.41 16.50 -13.17
N LYS A 66 1.94 17.20 -12.13
CA LYS A 66 2.58 18.42 -11.64
C LYS A 66 3.94 18.16 -11.00
N ASN A 67 4.05 17.08 -10.23
CA ASN A 67 5.27 16.72 -9.49
C ASN A 67 5.88 15.41 -9.99
N LYS A 68 5.32 14.85 -11.08
CA LYS A 68 5.78 13.68 -11.84
C LYS A 68 6.13 12.44 -11.02
N PHE A 69 5.50 12.26 -9.87
CA PHE A 69 5.57 10.97 -9.17
C PHE A 69 4.52 10.01 -9.75
N GLN A 70 4.77 8.71 -9.59
CA GLN A 70 3.89 7.65 -10.03
C GLN A 70 3.61 6.69 -8.87
N LEU A 71 2.38 6.21 -8.79
CA LEU A 71 1.95 5.13 -7.92
C LEU A 71 1.53 3.95 -8.79
N GLN A 72 1.93 2.74 -8.43
CA GLN A 72 1.48 1.51 -9.06
C GLN A 72 0.93 0.56 -7.98
N LEU A 73 -0.18 -0.11 -8.28
CA LEU A 73 -0.81 -1.09 -7.42
C LEU A 73 -0.72 -2.46 -8.07
N TYR A 74 -0.11 -3.40 -7.38
CA TYR A 74 -0.05 -4.80 -7.78
C TYR A 74 -0.82 -5.66 -6.79
N SER A 75 -1.46 -6.72 -7.28
CA SER A 75 -2.31 -7.59 -6.47
C SER A 75 -1.98 -9.05 -6.73
N THR A 76 -2.05 -9.87 -5.69
CA THR A 76 -2.05 -11.33 -5.84
C THR A 76 -3.28 -11.80 -6.62
N PRO A 77 -3.26 -13.02 -7.19
CA PRO A 77 -4.40 -13.56 -7.92
C PRO A 77 -5.65 -13.66 -7.03
N ASP A 78 -6.83 -13.51 -7.62
CA ASP A 78 -8.12 -13.59 -6.91
C ASP A 78 -8.42 -14.98 -6.35
N SER A 79 -7.66 -16.01 -6.76
CA SER A 79 -7.74 -17.35 -6.20
C SER A 79 -7.13 -17.47 -4.79
N ILE A 80 -6.49 -16.43 -4.27
CA ILE A 80 -5.97 -16.40 -2.91
C ILE A 80 -7.04 -15.77 -2.00
N GLU A 81 -7.51 -16.55 -1.03
CA GLU A 81 -8.53 -16.14 -0.06
C GLU A 81 -8.10 -14.87 0.69
N ASP A 82 -6.88 -14.86 1.25
CA ASP A 82 -6.32 -13.70 1.92
C ASP A 82 -5.50 -12.84 0.94
N GLN A 83 -6.20 -12.18 0.01
CA GLN A 83 -5.57 -11.39 -1.06
C GLN A 83 -4.64 -10.30 -0.49
N GLN A 84 -3.43 -10.21 -1.03
CA GLN A 84 -2.43 -9.21 -0.65
C GLN A 84 -2.13 -8.27 -1.81
N GLN A 85 -1.73 -7.05 -1.49
CA GLN A 85 -1.38 -6.04 -2.48
C GLN A 85 -0.02 -5.42 -2.19
N ILE A 86 0.59 -4.84 -3.22
CA ILE A 86 1.84 -4.09 -3.12
C ILE A 86 1.65 -2.77 -3.85
N MET A 87 1.98 -1.68 -3.16
CA MET A 87 2.09 -0.36 -3.77
C MET A 87 3.54 -0.05 -4.08
N ILE A 88 3.81 0.47 -5.26
CA ILE A 88 5.13 0.99 -5.63
C ILE A 88 4.99 2.49 -5.89
N LEU A 89 5.73 3.28 -5.11
CA LEU A 89 5.87 4.72 -5.31
C LEU A 89 7.16 4.99 -6.05
N ILE A 90 7.08 5.77 -7.14
CA ILE A 90 8.20 6.11 -8.01
C ILE A 90 8.32 7.63 -8.08
N ASN A 91 9.52 8.16 -7.84
CA ASN A 91 9.77 9.61 -7.91
C ASN A 91 10.10 10.05 -9.37
N PRO A 92 10.22 11.36 -9.64
CA PRO A 92 10.53 11.86 -10.98
C PRO A 92 11.90 11.42 -11.54
N LYS A 93 12.81 10.96 -10.68
CA LYS A 93 14.13 10.44 -11.08
C LYS A 93 14.09 8.96 -11.46
N GLY A 94 12.95 8.30 -11.24
CA GLY A 94 12.80 6.86 -11.43
C GLY A 94 13.22 6.01 -10.24
N ASP A 95 13.60 6.64 -9.11
CA ASP A 95 13.82 5.91 -7.86
C ASP A 95 12.47 5.41 -7.32
N TYR A 96 12.46 4.22 -6.72
CA TYR A 96 11.21 3.59 -6.27
C TYR A 96 11.28 3.09 -4.83
N TYR A 97 10.11 2.94 -4.23
CA TYR A 97 9.93 2.30 -2.93
C TYR A 97 8.65 1.45 -2.95
N ALA A 98 8.77 0.17 -2.57
CA ALA A 98 7.64 -0.75 -2.48
C ALA A 98 7.12 -0.82 -1.05
N ILE A 99 5.79 -0.83 -0.89
CA ILE A 99 5.06 -0.81 0.38
C ILE A 99 4.05 -1.96 0.36
N PRO A 100 4.00 -2.81 1.40
CA PRO A 100 3.00 -3.87 1.46
C PRO A 100 1.64 -3.26 1.79
N LEU A 101 0.60 -3.68 1.09
CA LEU A 101 -0.79 -3.38 1.43
C LEU A 101 -1.42 -4.70 1.88
N PHE A 102 -1.20 -5.02 3.15
CA PHE A 102 -1.65 -6.27 3.74
C PHE A 102 -3.18 -6.35 3.84
N SER A 103 -3.74 -7.55 3.91
CA SER A 103 -5.15 -7.79 4.26
C SER A 103 -5.46 -7.44 5.73
N ASN A 104 -6.73 -7.60 6.14
CA ASN A 104 -7.18 -7.34 7.53
C ASN A 104 -6.65 -8.36 8.55
N THR A 105 -6.09 -9.49 8.09
CA THR A 105 -5.38 -10.47 8.91
C THR A 105 -4.26 -9.82 9.72
N TYR A 106 -3.52 -8.89 9.12
CA TYR A 106 -2.37 -8.21 9.72
C TYR A 106 -2.78 -6.92 10.43
N ARG A 107 -3.59 -7.07 11.50
CA ARG A 107 -4.21 -5.96 12.24
C ARG A 107 -3.20 -4.97 12.85
N ASP A 108 -2.04 -5.46 13.24
CA ASP A 108 -0.95 -4.67 13.81
C ASP A 108 -0.28 -3.76 12.78
N TYR A 109 -0.15 -4.20 11.52
CA TYR A 109 0.35 -3.37 10.43
C TYR A 109 -0.56 -2.17 10.16
N TRP A 110 -1.87 -2.38 10.16
CA TRP A 110 -2.85 -1.31 9.99
C TRP A 110 -3.03 -0.47 11.25
N ASN A 111 -2.61 -0.99 12.40
CA ASN A 111 -2.77 -0.39 13.72
C ASN A 111 -4.22 0.04 13.97
N PHE A 112 -5.16 -0.89 13.78
CA PHE A 112 -6.59 -0.62 13.96
C PHE A 112 -6.88 -0.13 15.40
N GLU A 113 -7.57 1.01 15.53
CA GLU A 113 -7.70 1.73 16.81
C GLU A 113 -8.36 0.93 17.95
N PHE A 114 -9.20 -0.06 17.62
CA PHE A 114 -9.98 -0.83 18.61
C PHE A 114 -9.83 -2.34 18.46
N ASP A 115 -8.87 -2.80 17.65
CA ASP A 115 -8.59 -4.22 17.50
C ASP A 115 -7.24 -4.57 18.15
N LYS A 116 -7.12 -5.81 18.58
CA LYS A 116 -5.83 -6.41 18.98
C LYS A 116 -5.29 -7.24 17.82
N PRO A 117 -3.95 -7.48 17.77
CA PRO A 117 -3.37 -8.46 16.86
C PRO A 117 -4.06 -9.82 17.02
N ILE A 118 -4.24 -10.54 15.92
CA ILE A 118 -4.84 -11.88 15.92
C ILE A 118 -3.83 -12.86 16.52
N GLU A 119 -4.28 -13.72 17.43
CA GLU A 119 -3.44 -14.75 18.02
C GLU A 119 -2.99 -15.78 16.95
N GLY A 120 -1.75 -16.25 17.04
CA GLY A 120 -1.17 -17.18 16.06
C GLY A 120 -0.71 -16.53 14.74
N ILE A 121 -1.15 -15.31 14.42
CA ILE A 121 -0.67 -14.57 13.25
C ILE A 121 0.66 -13.88 13.57
N LYS A 122 1.66 -14.11 12.70
CA LYS A 122 2.99 -13.50 12.85
C LYS A 122 2.92 -11.98 12.68
N ARG A 123 3.34 -11.27 13.73
CA ARG A 123 3.37 -9.80 13.77
C ARG A 123 4.25 -9.16 12.70
N ILE A 124 3.86 -7.96 12.29
CA ILE A 124 4.59 -7.06 11.42
C ILE A 124 5.19 -5.93 12.29
N ASN A 125 6.51 -5.80 12.28
CA ASN A 125 7.23 -4.85 13.14
C ASN A 125 7.23 -3.40 12.60
N THR A 126 6.22 -3.02 11.82
CA THR A 126 6.04 -1.68 11.24
C THR A 126 4.55 -1.45 10.99
N THR A 127 4.17 -0.25 10.57
CA THR A 127 2.78 0.08 10.22
C THR A 127 2.68 0.68 8.83
N PHE A 128 1.48 0.71 8.25
CA PHE A 128 1.23 1.39 6.98
C PHE A 128 1.72 2.84 7.01
N GLU A 129 1.33 3.60 8.06
CA GLU A 129 1.77 4.99 8.25
C GLU A 129 3.30 5.12 8.25
N LYS A 130 4.02 4.22 8.94
CA LYS A 130 5.48 4.25 9.00
C LYS A 130 6.10 3.94 7.64
N GLU A 131 5.60 2.94 6.91
CA GLU A 131 6.14 2.57 5.60
C GLU A 131 5.87 3.66 4.54
N ILE A 132 4.67 4.24 4.50
CA ILE A 132 4.37 5.33 3.56
C ILE A 132 5.18 6.60 3.87
N THR A 133 5.32 6.95 5.16
CA THR A 133 6.16 8.08 5.59
C THR A 133 7.62 7.84 5.21
N LYS A 134 8.12 6.62 5.44
CA LYS A 134 9.48 6.24 5.07
C LYS A 134 9.71 6.33 3.57
N ALA A 135 8.76 5.86 2.75
CA ALA A 135 8.84 5.94 1.30
C ALA A 135 8.91 7.40 0.81
N ILE A 136 8.00 8.26 1.29
CA ILE A 136 7.97 9.69 0.94
C ILE A 136 9.31 10.36 1.30
N ASN A 137 9.89 10.03 2.46
CA ASN A 137 11.18 10.58 2.89
C ASN A 137 12.35 10.07 2.04
N ILE A 138 12.48 8.76 1.84
CA ILE A 138 13.58 8.15 1.08
C ILE A 138 13.59 8.64 -0.37
N LEU A 139 12.41 8.82 -0.96
CA LEU A 139 12.26 9.29 -2.33
C LEU A 139 12.36 10.81 -2.49
N ASN A 140 12.65 11.53 -1.39
CA ASN A 140 12.75 12.99 -1.34
C ASN A 140 11.47 13.71 -1.80
N LEU A 141 10.31 13.13 -1.49
CA LEU A 141 8.99 13.71 -1.78
C LEU A 141 8.44 14.49 -0.57
N ASN A 142 9.13 14.48 0.57
CA ASN A 142 8.79 15.29 1.74
C ASN A 142 9.36 16.72 1.64
N ASP A 143 8.86 17.49 0.67
CA ASP A 143 9.28 18.85 0.39
C ASP A 143 8.35 19.92 1.02
N THR A 144 8.66 21.19 0.77
CA THR A 144 7.88 22.35 1.26
C THR A 144 6.77 22.78 0.29
N ILE A 145 6.60 22.07 -0.84
CA ILE A 145 5.54 22.33 -1.83
C ILE A 145 4.43 21.27 -1.75
N ASP A 146 4.36 20.57 -0.62
CA ASP A 146 3.33 19.59 -0.26
C ASP A 146 3.26 18.35 -1.17
N THR A 147 4.36 17.94 -1.83
CA THR A 147 4.38 16.74 -2.69
C THR A 147 4.01 15.48 -1.90
N GLY A 148 4.53 15.32 -0.68
CA GLY A 148 4.21 14.18 0.18
C GLY A 148 2.73 14.11 0.54
N ALA A 149 2.07 15.26 0.73
CA ALA A 149 0.62 15.29 0.97
C ALA A 149 -0.14 14.81 -0.27
N LYS A 150 0.32 15.19 -1.46
CA LYS A 150 -0.25 14.70 -2.73
C LYS A 150 -0.04 13.21 -2.95
N VAL A 151 1.09 12.65 -2.52
CA VAL A 151 1.27 11.19 -2.51
C VAL A 151 0.18 10.50 -1.69
N LEU A 152 -0.15 11.01 -0.49
CA LEU A 152 -1.20 10.44 0.35
C LEU A 152 -2.60 10.60 -0.25
N ASP A 153 -2.92 11.81 -0.74
CA ASP A 153 -4.20 12.09 -1.40
C ASP A 153 -4.42 11.12 -2.57
N GLU A 154 -3.43 11.02 -3.47
CA GLU A 154 -3.50 10.13 -4.64
C GLU A 154 -3.47 8.64 -4.27
N THR A 155 -2.78 8.26 -3.18
CA THR A 155 -2.81 6.89 -2.67
C THR A 155 -4.23 6.51 -2.26
N ILE A 156 -4.89 7.34 -1.45
CA ILE A 156 -6.21 7.04 -0.90
C ILE A 156 -7.29 7.16 -1.97
N ILE A 157 -7.32 8.26 -2.72
CA ILE A 157 -8.41 8.59 -3.64
C ILE A 157 -8.24 7.84 -4.97
N SER A 158 -7.08 7.93 -5.59
CA SER A 158 -6.89 7.45 -6.97
C SER A 158 -6.38 6.01 -7.01
N LEU A 159 -5.40 5.66 -6.18
CA LEU A 159 -4.81 4.33 -6.21
C LEU A 159 -5.72 3.29 -5.53
N LEU A 160 -6.23 3.61 -4.33
CA LEU A 160 -7.11 2.70 -3.57
C LEU A 160 -8.60 2.89 -3.87
N HIS A 161 -9.01 3.95 -4.58
CA HIS A 161 -10.42 4.29 -4.84
C HIS A 161 -11.26 4.39 -3.56
N CYS A 162 -10.70 5.02 -2.52
CA CYS A 162 -11.46 5.25 -1.31
C CYS A 162 -12.51 6.35 -1.54
N GLN A 163 -13.69 6.17 -0.94
CA GLN A 163 -14.77 7.14 -0.96
C GLN A 163 -14.64 8.10 0.23
N VAL A 164 -14.81 9.40 0.00
CA VAL A 164 -14.82 10.38 1.10
C VAL A 164 -16.06 10.14 1.96
N ILE A 165 -15.87 10.09 3.28
CA ILE A 165 -16.96 9.93 4.24
C ILE A 165 -17.33 11.29 4.84
N ARG A 166 -18.62 11.55 4.90
CA ARG A 166 -19.25 12.75 5.45
C ARG A 166 -20.00 12.42 6.74
N GLU A 167 -20.34 13.47 7.49
CA GLU A 167 -21.13 13.33 8.72
C GLU A 167 -22.53 12.73 8.49
N THR A 168 -23.09 12.97 7.30
CA THR A 168 -24.38 12.44 6.86
C THR A 168 -24.35 10.95 6.54
N ASP A 169 -23.16 10.36 6.39
CA ASP A 169 -23.00 8.97 5.98
C ASP A 169 -23.11 7.98 7.14
N GLY A 170 -23.87 8.36 8.19
CA GLY A 170 -24.17 7.54 9.36
C GLY A 170 -24.52 6.07 9.05
N PRO A 171 -25.30 5.76 7.99
CA PRO A 171 -25.58 4.38 7.61
C PRO A 171 -24.34 3.56 7.22
N ILE A 172 -23.34 4.15 6.56
CA ILE A 172 -22.11 3.46 6.12
C ILE A 172 -21.38 2.88 7.33
N PHE A 173 -21.32 3.63 8.42
CA PHE A 173 -20.63 3.22 9.64
C PHE A 173 -21.35 2.15 10.46
N LYS A 174 -22.62 1.89 10.16
CA LYS A 174 -23.47 0.91 10.87
C LYS A 174 -23.75 -0.32 10.01
N ALA A 175 -23.33 -0.31 8.75
CA ALA A 175 -23.50 -1.43 7.85
C ALA A 175 -22.62 -2.60 8.32
N LEU A 176 -23.21 -3.79 8.37
CA LEU A 176 -22.46 -5.02 8.62
C LEU A 176 -21.86 -5.48 7.29
N TRP A 177 -20.54 -5.57 7.23
CA TRP A 177 -19.83 -6.09 6.06
C TRP A 177 -19.26 -7.47 6.37
N PRO A 178 -19.97 -8.55 6.01
CA PRO A 178 -19.50 -9.89 6.29
C PRO A 178 -18.20 -10.17 5.51
N THR A 179 -17.24 -10.80 6.18
CA THR A 179 -16.09 -11.46 5.57
C THR A 179 -16.16 -12.95 5.88
N TYR A 180 -15.57 -13.77 5.02
CA TYR A 180 -15.44 -15.22 5.21
C TYR A 180 -13.98 -15.67 5.27
N ASN A 181 -13.06 -14.73 5.52
CA ASN A 181 -11.64 -15.03 5.63
C ASN A 181 -11.37 -15.91 6.86
N SER A 182 -10.95 -17.14 6.61
CA SER A 182 -10.64 -18.15 7.63
C SER A 182 -9.50 -17.76 8.57
N ASN A 183 -8.65 -16.81 8.19
CA ASN A 183 -7.60 -16.28 9.05
C ASN A 183 -8.08 -15.22 10.06
N GLU A 184 -9.28 -14.67 9.86
CA GLU A 184 -9.87 -13.74 10.82
C GLU A 184 -10.65 -14.52 11.90
N PRO A 185 -10.53 -14.17 13.19
CA PRO A 185 -11.32 -14.82 14.21
C PRO A 185 -12.81 -14.54 14.00
N ILE A 186 -13.64 -15.56 14.24
CA ILE A 186 -15.09 -15.39 14.28
C ILE A 186 -15.44 -14.42 15.40
N GLU A 187 -16.27 -13.44 15.08
CA GLU A 187 -16.77 -12.38 15.96
C GLU A 187 -18.28 -12.57 16.10
N ASP A 188 -18.79 -12.53 17.33
CA ASP A 188 -20.23 -12.51 17.55
C ASP A 188 -20.84 -11.18 17.03
N SER A 189 -22.14 -11.20 16.69
CA SER A 189 -22.82 -10.03 16.13
C SER A 189 -22.74 -8.81 17.01
N ASP A 190 -22.88 -9.00 18.33
CA ASP A 190 -22.97 -7.91 19.29
C ASP A 190 -21.60 -7.23 19.48
N SER A 191 -20.54 -8.03 19.55
CA SER A 191 -19.15 -7.55 19.54
C SER A 191 -18.83 -6.77 18.28
N CYS A 192 -19.24 -7.27 17.09
CA CYS A 192 -19.01 -6.51 15.86
C CYS A 192 -19.75 -5.16 15.89
N ILE A 193 -21.04 -5.16 16.22
CA ILE A 193 -21.85 -3.94 16.30
C ILE A 193 -21.23 -2.96 17.30
N ALA A 194 -20.80 -3.42 18.47
CA ALA A 194 -20.16 -2.58 19.48
C ALA A 194 -18.86 -1.96 18.96
N ARG A 195 -18.04 -2.70 18.20
CA ARG A 195 -16.82 -2.17 17.57
C ARG A 195 -17.14 -1.15 16.48
N LEU A 196 -18.12 -1.42 15.61
CA LEU A 196 -18.54 -0.46 14.58
C LEU A 196 -19.06 0.85 15.19
N GLN A 197 -19.80 0.77 16.30
CA GLN A 197 -20.25 1.95 17.05
C GLN A 197 -19.08 2.74 17.68
N LYS A 198 -18.06 2.05 18.22
CA LYS A 198 -16.82 2.69 18.71
C LYS A 198 -16.07 3.39 17.59
N ASN A 199 -15.91 2.72 16.44
CA ASN A 199 -15.33 3.31 15.23
C ASN A 199 -16.06 4.58 14.84
N PHE A 200 -17.39 4.51 14.67
CA PHE A 200 -18.21 5.65 14.29
C PHE A 200 -18.03 6.83 15.23
N THR A 201 -18.10 6.57 16.55
CA THR A 201 -17.95 7.61 17.57
C THR A 201 -16.58 8.28 17.49
N ALA A 202 -15.51 7.50 17.31
CA ALA A 202 -14.15 8.00 17.21
C ALA A 202 -13.92 8.82 15.93
N ILE A 203 -14.43 8.34 14.79
CA ILE A 203 -14.31 9.00 13.49
C ILE A 203 -15.08 10.31 13.52
N LYS A 204 -16.35 10.29 13.94
CA LYS A 204 -17.23 11.47 13.99
C LYS A 204 -16.66 12.59 14.85
N LYS A 205 -15.93 12.27 15.92
CA LYS A 205 -15.25 13.28 16.76
C LYS A 205 -14.20 14.11 16.00
N ARG A 206 -13.67 13.59 14.88
CA ARG A 206 -12.53 14.17 14.15
C ARG A 206 -12.78 14.35 12.65
N ILE A 207 -13.94 13.90 12.13
CA ILE A 207 -14.27 13.90 10.70
C ILE A 207 -14.30 15.31 10.11
N HIS A 208 -14.53 16.29 10.99
CA HIS A 208 -14.57 17.70 10.70
C HIS A 208 -13.79 18.46 11.78
N PRO A 209 -12.48 18.72 11.60
CA PRO A 209 -11.76 19.57 12.52
C PRO A 209 -12.36 20.98 12.45
N ASN A 210 -12.76 21.55 13.60
CA ASN A 210 -13.39 22.88 13.72
C ASN A 210 -12.63 24.01 12.97
N GLU A 211 -11.34 23.83 12.72
CA GLU A 211 -10.46 24.75 12.01
C GLU A 211 -10.70 24.79 10.48
N TYR A 212 -11.41 23.80 9.88
CA TYR A 212 -11.59 23.68 8.42
C TYR A 212 -12.98 23.14 8.02
N TYR A 213 -13.93 24.04 7.79
CA TYR A 213 -15.37 23.74 7.57
C TYR A 213 -15.70 22.84 6.35
N TYR A 214 -14.77 22.56 5.43
CA TYR A 214 -15.04 21.74 4.23
C TYR A 214 -14.03 20.58 4.03
N ASN A 215 -13.15 20.31 5.00
CA ASN A 215 -12.12 19.29 4.84
C ASN A 215 -12.52 18.00 5.57
N TYR A 216 -13.25 17.14 4.87
CA TYR A 216 -13.47 15.76 5.33
C TYR A 216 -12.14 15.00 5.26
N ASN A 217 -11.81 14.33 6.36
CA ASN A 217 -10.53 13.63 6.49
C ASN A 217 -10.66 12.12 6.64
N ALA A 218 -11.87 11.57 6.48
CA ALA A 218 -12.15 10.15 6.58
C ALA A 218 -12.50 9.57 5.20
N TYR A 219 -11.94 8.40 4.89
CA TYR A 219 -12.02 7.77 3.58
C TYR A 219 -12.31 6.27 3.73
N LEU A 220 -13.36 5.81 3.07
CA LEU A 220 -13.80 4.42 3.04
C LEU A 220 -13.11 3.66 1.90
N ASP A 221 -12.31 2.67 2.24
CA ASP A 221 -11.88 1.59 1.37
C ASP A 221 -12.89 0.45 1.43
N ASN A 222 -13.86 0.48 0.51
CA ASN A 222 -14.94 -0.51 0.47
C ASN A 222 -14.40 -1.92 0.14
N ARG A 223 -13.34 -2.00 -0.69
CA ARG A 223 -12.77 -3.29 -1.10
C ARG A 223 -12.16 -4.04 0.08
N ASN A 224 -11.44 -3.33 0.94
CA ASN A 224 -10.79 -3.92 2.10
C ASN A 224 -11.60 -3.77 3.40
N CYS A 225 -12.78 -3.14 3.34
CA CYS A 225 -13.63 -2.85 4.49
C CYS A 225 -12.85 -2.08 5.58
N ARG A 226 -12.19 -0.98 5.19
CA ARG A 226 -11.41 -0.13 6.12
C ARG A 226 -11.83 1.32 5.98
N ILE A 227 -11.67 2.08 7.06
CA ILE A 227 -11.72 3.53 7.02
C ILE A 227 -10.36 4.07 7.42
N TYR A 228 -9.79 4.93 6.58
CA TYR A 228 -8.59 5.71 6.88
C TYR A 228 -9.00 7.12 7.29
N GLN A 229 -8.47 7.63 8.40
CA GLN A 229 -8.69 9.01 8.84
C GLN A 229 -7.35 9.76 8.97
N LEU A 230 -7.21 10.85 8.22
CA LEU A 230 -6.00 11.68 8.18
C LEU A 230 -6.11 12.85 9.18
N VAL A 231 -5.51 12.72 10.35
CA VAL A 231 -5.85 13.56 11.52
C VAL A 231 -5.21 14.95 11.50
N ASN A 232 -4.05 15.10 10.85
CA ASN A 232 -3.25 16.33 10.92
C ASN A 232 -3.08 17.04 9.57
N GLN A 233 -4.03 16.82 8.65
CA GLN A 233 -4.11 17.57 7.40
C GLN A 233 -4.22 19.08 7.69
N GLY A 234 -3.41 19.90 7.02
CA GLY A 234 -3.49 21.37 7.09
C GLY A 234 -2.56 22.06 8.10
N LYS A 235 -2.13 21.41 9.18
CA LYS A 235 -1.22 22.01 10.19
C LYS A 235 0.23 22.19 9.72
N ASN A 236 0.54 21.67 8.54
CA ASN A 236 1.89 21.60 7.98
C ASN A 236 2.03 22.21 6.57
N ARG A 237 1.13 23.09 6.12
CA ARG A 237 1.32 23.77 4.82
C ARG A 237 2.67 24.48 4.78
N GLY A 238 3.49 24.17 3.77
CA GLY A 238 4.85 24.71 3.65
C GLY A 238 5.89 24.08 4.59
N LYS A 239 5.53 23.00 5.30
CA LYS A 239 6.43 22.25 6.20
C LYS A 239 6.48 20.80 5.74
N ARG A 240 7.54 20.10 6.16
CA ARG A 240 7.66 18.65 5.96
C ARG A 240 6.44 17.94 6.56
N LEU A 241 5.81 17.10 5.74
CA LEU A 241 4.74 16.21 6.11
C LEU A 241 5.17 15.28 7.24
N LYS A 242 4.29 15.17 8.24
CA LYS A 242 4.32 14.15 9.29
C LYS A 242 2.92 13.57 9.35
N PRO A 243 2.55 12.57 8.54
CA PRO A 243 1.17 12.14 8.49
C PRO A 243 0.78 11.41 9.78
N GLU A 244 -0.47 11.58 10.18
CA GLU A 244 -1.11 10.77 11.23
C GLU A 244 -2.34 10.09 10.60
N ILE A 245 -2.29 8.77 10.48
CA ILE A 245 -3.29 7.93 9.82
C ILE A 245 -3.89 7.01 10.87
N LYS A 246 -5.16 7.24 11.19
CA LYS A 246 -5.95 6.31 11.99
C LYS A 246 -6.67 5.35 11.07
N THR A 247 -6.65 4.07 11.41
CA THR A 247 -7.32 3.03 10.63
C THR A 247 -8.40 2.36 11.45
N TYR A 248 -9.55 2.11 10.84
CA TYR A 248 -10.70 1.45 11.46
C TYR A 248 -11.17 0.28 10.60
N ARG A 249 -11.25 -0.91 11.17
CA ARG A 249 -11.77 -2.11 10.50
C ARG A 249 -13.30 -2.07 10.47
N GLN A 250 -13.92 -2.35 9.32
CA GLN A 250 -15.38 -2.33 9.13
C GLN A 250 -15.99 -3.70 8.81
N ASN A 251 -15.19 -4.71 8.44
CA ASN A 251 -15.73 -6.06 8.24
C ASN A 251 -16.11 -6.73 9.57
N CYS A 252 -17.01 -7.71 9.51
CA CYS A 252 -17.36 -8.64 10.58
C CYS A 252 -17.16 -10.07 10.06
N ASN A 253 -16.49 -10.95 10.81
CA ASN A 253 -16.41 -12.36 10.45
C ASN A 253 -17.42 -13.15 11.28
N PHE A 254 -18.47 -13.69 10.66
CA PHE A 254 -19.54 -14.41 11.38
C PHE A 254 -19.43 -15.92 11.16
N SER A 255 -19.75 -16.72 12.18
CA SER A 255 -20.00 -18.14 11.96
C SER A 255 -21.31 -18.32 11.21
N VAL A 256 -21.28 -19.00 10.07
CA VAL A 256 -22.52 -19.47 9.44
C VAL A 256 -23.00 -20.67 10.27
N CYS A 257 -23.97 -20.45 11.16
CA CYS A 257 -24.69 -21.56 11.77
C CYS A 257 -25.57 -22.19 10.69
N TYR A 258 -25.12 -23.30 10.09
CA TYR A 258 -26.05 -24.23 9.45
C TYR A 258 -26.97 -24.77 10.55
N LYS A 259 -28.22 -24.31 10.57
CA LYS A 259 -29.30 -24.96 11.31
C LYS A 259 -29.94 -26.01 10.42
#